data_AF-E6ZI36-F1
#
_entry.id   AF-E6ZI36-F1
#
_cell.length_a   1.000
_cell.length_b   1.000
_cell.length_c   1.000
_cell.angle_alpha   90.00
_cell.angle_beta   90.00
_cell.angle_gamma   90.00
#
_symmetry.space_group_name_H-M   'P 1'
#
loop_
_entity.id
_entity.type
_entity.pdbx_description
1 polymer ?
#
loop_
_entity_poly.entity_id
_entity_poly.type
_entity_poly.pdbx_seq_one_letter_code
_entity_poly.pdbx_strand_id
1 'polypeptide(L)'
;MYEKKLNGILADEMGLGKTIQTIALLAHLACEKGNWGPHLIIVPTSVMLNWEMELKRWCPGFKILTYFGSQKERKLKRQGWTKPNAFHVCITSYKLVLQDHQAFRRKSWRYLILDEAQNIKNFKSQRWQSLLNFNSHRRLLLTGTPLQNSLMELWSLMHFLMPHVFQSHREFKEWFSNPLTGMIEGSQEYNEGLVKRLHKVLRPFLLRRIKIDVEKQMPKKYEHVVRCRLSKRQRFLYDDFMAQASTRETLASGHFMSVINILMQLRKVCNHPNLFDPRPIQSPFITQPIVFHTASLVQDALEVSPLKLQTLHTLLRKLKTGGHRVLIFTQMTRMLDVLEQFLNYHGHIYLRLDGSTRVEQRQALMERFNADRRIFCFILSTRSGGVGVNLTGADTVVFYDSDWNPTMDAQAQDRCHRIGQTRDVHIYR
;
A
#
# COMPACT_ATOMS: atom_id res chain seq x y z
N MET A 1 -25.39 14.49 1.30
CA MET A 1 -24.40 15.14 2.22
C MET A 1 -24.18 16.61 1.89
N TYR A 2 -23.92 16.97 0.63
CA TYR A 2 -23.63 18.35 0.23
C TYR A 2 -24.74 19.35 0.63
N GLU A 3 -26.00 19.05 0.32
CA GLU A 3 -27.15 19.92 0.63
C GLU A 3 -27.33 20.15 2.13
N LYS A 4 -27.17 19.08 2.93
CA LYS A 4 -27.23 19.13 4.40
C LYS A 4 -26.00 19.77 5.05
N LYS A 5 -25.06 20.27 4.24
CA LYS A 5 -23.81 20.87 4.70
C LYS A 5 -22.96 19.94 5.57
N LEU A 6 -22.94 18.64 5.26
CA LEU A 6 -22.18 17.63 6.00
C LEU A 6 -20.92 17.19 5.23
N ASN A 7 -19.90 16.82 5.99
CA ASN A 7 -18.70 16.14 5.50
C ASN A 7 -18.89 14.62 5.59
N GLY A 8 -18.02 13.84 4.93
CA GLY A 8 -18.18 12.39 4.88
C GLY A 8 -16.89 11.59 4.68
N ILE A 9 -17.00 10.30 4.96
CA ILE A 9 -16.00 9.27 4.73
C ILE A 9 -16.57 8.27 3.74
N LEU A 10 -15.92 8.13 2.59
CA LEU A 10 -16.15 7.04 1.65
C LEU A 10 -15.16 5.92 1.95
N ALA A 11 -15.64 4.90 2.66
CA ALA A 11 -14.89 3.76 3.13
C ALA A 11 -15.22 2.47 2.37
N ASP A 12 -15.66 2.58 1.13
CA ASP A 12 -15.89 1.43 0.25
C ASP A 12 -14.63 0.58 0.09
N GLU A 13 -14.83 -0.72 -0.10
CA GLU A 13 -13.75 -1.67 -0.38
C GLU A 13 -12.90 -1.23 -1.58
N MET A 14 -11.63 -1.62 -1.59
CA MET A 14 -10.68 -1.22 -2.62
C MET A 14 -11.09 -1.79 -3.99
N GLY A 15 -11.22 -0.91 -4.98
CA GLY A 15 -11.60 -1.30 -6.34
C GLY A 15 -13.03 -1.01 -6.74
N LEU A 16 -13.88 -0.49 -5.83
CA LEU A 16 -15.28 -0.11 -6.13
C LEU A 16 -15.44 1.29 -6.75
N GLY A 17 -14.39 1.86 -7.35
CA GLY A 17 -14.50 3.13 -8.08
C GLY A 17 -14.68 4.39 -7.22
N LYS A 18 -14.07 4.46 -6.03
CA LYS A 18 -14.08 5.68 -5.17
C LYS A 18 -13.64 6.94 -5.91
N THR A 19 -12.63 6.81 -6.78
CA THR A 19 -12.14 7.89 -7.65
C THR A 19 -13.24 8.40 -8.58
N ILE A 20 -13.91 7.50 -9.30
CA ILE A 20 -15.01 7.84 -10.22
C ILE A 20 -16.16 8.51 -9.49
N GLN A 21 -16.57 7.99 -8.32
CA GLN A 21 -17.62 8.61 -7.50
C GLN A 21 -17.25 10.04 -7.07
N THR A 22 -15.97 10.25 -6.74
CA THR A 22 -15.47 11.59 -6.38
C THR A 22 -15.45 12.53 -7.58
N ILE A 23 -15.04 12.04 -8.76
CA ILE A 23 -15.06 12.83 -10.00
C ILE A 23 -16.50 13.19 -10.37
N ALA A 24 -17.43 12.24 -10.30
CA ALA A 24 -18.85 12.46 -10.55
C ALA A 24 -19.45 13.48 -9.57
N LEU A 25 -19.06 13.44 -8.30
CA LEU A 25 -19.46 14.46 -7.31
C LEU A 25 -18.98 15.85 -7.74
N LEU A 26 -17.71 16.01 -8.12
CA LEU A 26 -17.18 17.31 -8.57
C LEU A 26 -17.88 17.79 -9.84
N ALA A 27 -18.13 16.89 -10.79
CA ALA A 27 -18.82 17.19 -12.04
C ALA A 27 -20.26 17.67 -11.79
N HIS A 28 -21.00 16.97 -10.93
CA HIS A 28 -22.35 17.37 -10.54
C HIS A 28 -22.38 18.76 -9.87
N LEU A 29 -21.40 19.07 -9.02
CA LEU A 29 -21.27 20.40 -8.42
C LEU A 29 -20.99 21.50 -9.46
N ALA A 30 -20.17 21.20 -10.46
CA ALA A 30 -19.87 22.13 -11.53
C ALA A 30 -21.09 22.38 -12.44
N CYS A 31 -21.76 21.31 -12.88
CA CYS A 31 -22.87 21.39 -13.83
C CYS A 31 -24.16 21.92 -13.19
N GLU A 32 -24.56 21.41 -12.03
CA GLU A 32 -25.87 21.75 -11.44
C GLU A 32 -25.80 22.94 -10.47
N LYS A 33 -24.70 23.10 -9.74
CA LYS A 33 -24.55 24.17 -8.73
C LYS A 33 -23.65 25.31 -9.21
N GLY A 34 -23.10 25.24 -10.42
CA GLY A 34 -22.17 26.23 -10.97
C GLY A 34 -20.86 26.37 -10.19
N ASN A 35 -20.54 25.40 -9.33
CA ASN A 35 -19.37 25.47 -8.45
C ASN A 35 -18.21 24.64 -8.99
N TRP A 36 -17.33 25.30 -9.75
CA TRP A 36 -16.18 24.68 -10.40
C TRP A 36 -14.94 24.53 -9.51
N GLY A 37 -14.94 25.10 -8.30
CA GLY A 37 -13.81 25.03 -7.37
C GLY A 37 -13.40 26.38 -6.79
N PRO A 38 -12.15 26.50 -6.29
CA PRO A 38 -11.04 25.55 -6.41
C PRO A 38 -11.16 24.34 -5.48
N HIS A 39 -10.87 23.14 -5.99
CA HIS A 39 -10.84 21.88 -5.24
C HIS A 39 -9.40 21.38 -5.05
N LEU A 40 -9.11 20.82 -3.88
CA LEU A 40 -7.81 20.23 -3.53
C LEU A 40 -7.96 18.73 -3.31
N ILE A 41 -7.21 17.94 -4.06
CA ILE A 41 -7.13 16.49 -3.91
C ILE A 41 -5.70 16.16 -3.44
N ILE A 42 -5.60 15.58 -2.25
CA ILE A 42 -4.33 15.13 -1.68
C ILE A 42 -4.30 13.62 -1.72
N VAL A 43 -3.28 13.08 -2.36
CA VAL A 43 -3.19 11.65 -2.65
C VAL A 43 -1.78 11.13 -2.35
N PRO A 44 -1.58 9.81 -2.20
CA PRO A 44 -0.23 9.25 -2.19
C PRO A 44 0.54 9.58 -3.48
N THR A 45 1.85 9.78 -3.38
CA THR A 45 2.67 10.17 -4.54
C THR A 45 2.54 9.19 -5.72
N SER A 46 2.32 7.91 -5.46
CA SER A 46 2.17 6.88 -6.49
C SER A 46 0.90 7.01 -7.33
N VAL A 47 -0.14 7.70 -6.86
CA VAL A 47 -1.45 7.79 -7.57
C VAL A 47 -1.75 9.13 -8.19
N MET A 48 -0.85 10.10 -8.04
CA MET A 48 -1.08 11.45 -8.52
C MET A 48 -1.40 11.49 -10.02
N LEU A 49 -0.63 10.75 -10.82
CA LEU A 49 -0.82 10.66 -12.27
C LEU A 49 -2.10 9.89 -12.63
N ASN A 50 -2.43 8.83 -11.87
CA ASN A 50 -3.68 8.09 -12.07
C ASN A 50 -4.91 9.01 -11.90
N TRP A 51 -4.93 9.84 -10.86
CA TRP A 51 -5.99 10.83 -10.66
C TRP A 51 -6.07 11.84 -11.80
N GLU A 52 -4.94 12.33 -12.31
CA GLU A 52 -4.92 13.24 -13.46
C GLU A 52 -5.53 12.60 -14.71
N MET A 53 -5.14 11.36 -15.02
CA MET A 53 -5.66 10.64 -16.19
C MET A 53 -7.15 10.34 -16.05
N GLU A 54 -7.61 9.91 -14.88
CA GLU A 54 -9.03 9.66 -14.66
C GLU A 54 -9.87 10.94 -14.77
N LEU A 55 -9.39 12.06 -14.24
CA LEU A 55 -10.07 13.35 -14.42
C LEU A 55 -10.12 13.78 -15.88
N LYS A 56 -9.01 13.64 -16.64
CA LYS A 56 -8.98 13.94 -18.08
C LYS A 56 -9.90 13.01 -18.88
N ARG A 57 -9.99 11.74 -18.51
CA ARG A 57 -10.82 10.73 -19.17
C ARG A 57 -12.32 10.98 -18.93
N TRP A 58 -12.72 11.19 -17.68
CA TRP A 58 -14.13 11.24 -17.30
C TRP A 58 -14.71 12.66 -17.32
N CYS A 59 -13.91 13.69 -17.07
CA CYS A 59 -14.36 15.08 -17.01
C CYS A 59 -13.31 16.03 -17.61
N PRO A 60 -13.08 16.00 -18.95
CA PRO A 60 -12.06 16.80 -19.62
C PRO A 60 -12.27 18.32 -19.50
N GLY A 61 -13.47 18.78 -19.17
CA GLY A 61 -13.78 20.21 -18.96
C GLY A 61 -13.10 20.84 -17.74
N PHE A 62 -12.54 20.05 -16.82
CA PHE A 62 -11.80 20.59 -15.67
C PHE A 62 -10.39 21.03 -16.04
N LYS A 63 -10.01 22.25 -15.65
CA LYS A 63 -8.62 22.70 -15.64
C LYS A 63 -7.90 22.08 -14.45
N ILE A 64 -6.97 21.16 -14.73
CA ILE A 64 -6.27 20.38 -13.70
C ILE A 64 -4.84 20.92 -13.53
N LEU A 65 -4.43 21.14 -12.28
CA LEU A 65 -3.06 21.45 -11.91
C LEU A 65 -2.44 20.30 -11.11
N THR A 66 -1.44 19.63 -11.70
CA THR A 66 -0.66 18.59 -11.02
C THR A 66 0.56 19.19 -10.33
N TYR A 67 0.52 19.21 -9.00
CA TYR A 67 1.53 19.83 -8.17
C TYR A 67 2.61 18.83 -7.73
N PHE A 68 3.60 18.62 -8.60
CA PHE A 68 4.80 17.84 -8.34
C PHE A 68 6.02 18.52 -8.98
N GLY A 69 7.22 18.04 -8.63
CA GLY A 69 8.47 18.51 -9.22
C GLY A 69 9.44 19.14 -8.23
N SER A 70 10.51 19.70 -8.79
CA SER A 70 11.55 20.41 -8.02
C SER A 70 10.98 21.66 -7.32
N GLN A 71 11.74 22.23 -6.37
CA GLN A 71 11.30 23.48 -5.72
C GLN A 71 11.17 24.64 -6.72
N LYS A 72 12.02 24.66 -7.77
CA LYS A 72 11.97 25.66 -8.83
C LYS A 72 10.69 25.51 -9.67
N GLU A 73 10.40 24.30 -10.17
CA GLU A 73 9.15 24.01 -10.90
C GLU A 73 7.91 24.34 -10.07
N ARG A 74 7.92 24.00 -8.78
CA ARG A 74 6.80 24.34 -7.87
C ARG A 74 6.64 25.84 -7.67
N LYS A 75 7.72 26.62 -7.62
CA LYS A 75 7.64 28.09 -7.60
C LYS A 75 7.00 28.62 -8.89
N LEU A 76 7.38 28.08 -10.05
CA LEU A 76 6.77 28.45 -11.33
C LEU A 76 5.27 28.09 -11.39
N LYS A 77 4.88 26.88 -10.97
CA LYS A 77 3.47 26.45 -10.89
C LYS A 77 2.59 27.33 -9.97
N ARG A 78 3.20 28.07 -9.04
CA ARG A 78 2.49 29.00 -8.13
C ARG A 78 2.36 30.41 -8.70
N GLN A 79 3.07 30.75 -9.77
CA GLN A 79 2.93 32.06 -10.41
C GLN A 79 1.52 32.18 -11.01
N GLY A 80 0.75 33.17 -10.56
CA GLY A 80 -0.62 33.40 -11.03
C GLY A 80 -1.67 32.40 -10.54
N TRP A 81 -1.32 31.42 -9.69
CA TRP A 81 -2.25 30.37 -9.24
C TRP A 81 -3.39 30.86 -8.32
N THR A 82 -3.27 32.10 -7.82
CA THR A 82 -4.29 32.79 -7.02
C THR A 82 -5.33 33.48 -7.90
N LYS A 83 -5.03 33.68 -9.20
CA LYS A 83 -5.98 34.29 -10.15
C LYS A 83 -7.27 33.45 -10.22
N PRO A 84 -8.43 34.10 -10.42
CA PRO A 84 -9.68 33.37 -10.64
C PRO A 84 -9.54 32.46 -11.87
N ASN A 85 -10.11 31.26 -11.79
CA ASN A 85 -10.12 30.26 -12.87
C ASN A 85 -8.73 29.84 -13.43
N ALA A 86 -7.65 30.03 -12.65
CA ALA A 86 -6.33 29.50 -13.01
C ALA A 86 -6.34 27.96 -13.13
N PHE A 87 -7.03 27.29 -12.22
CA PHE A 87 -7.33 25.87 -12.26
C PHE A 87 -8.59 25.60 -11.43
N HIS A 88 -9.28 24.50 -11.74
CA HIS A 88 -10.45 24.03 -11.01
C HIS A 88 -10.07 22.99 -9.95
N VAL A 89 -9.15 22.08 -10.30
CA VAL A 89 -8.71 20.98 -9.44
C VAL A 89 -7.19 21.00 -9.30
N CYS A 90 -6.68 20.99 -8.07
CA CYS A 90 -5.26 20.82 -7.76
C CYS A 90 -5.02 19.43 -7.16
N ILE A 91 -4.08 18.68 -7.73
CA ILE A 91 -3.68 17.35 -7.28
C ILE A 91 -2.27 17.42 -6.72
N THR A 92 -2.07 16.99 -5.48
CA THR A 92 -0.77 17.06 -4.79
C THR A 92 -0.57 15.87 -3.86
N SER A 93 0.66 15.68 -3.37
CA SER A 93 0.96 14.62 -2.40
C SER A 93 0.98 15.10 -0.95
N TYR A 94 0.75 14.18 -0.02
CA TYR A 94 0.88 14.43 1.42
C TYR A 94 2.22 15.05 1.82
N LYS A 95 3.33 14.65 1.16
CA LYS A 95 4.66 15.19 1.46
C LYS A 95 4.79 16.65 1.00
N LEU A 96 4.33 16.95 -0.21
CA LEU A 96 4.46 18.29 -0.80
C LEU A 96 3.58 19.32 -0.10
N VAL A 97 2.38 18.91 0.33
CA VAL A 97 1.49 19.80 1.09
C VAL A 97 2.13 20.26 2.39
N LEU A 98 2.91 19.41 3.06
CA LEU A 98 3.59 19.81 4.30
C LEU A 98 4.75 20.76 4.03
N GLN A 99 5.54 20.49 2.99
CA GLN A 99 6.66 21.34 2.60
C GLN A 99 6.18 22.75 2.20
N ASP A 100 5.04 22.86 1.53
CA ASP A 100 4.51 24.13 1.01
C ASP A 100 3.22 24.59 1.71
N HIS A 101 2.98 24.15 2.96
CA HIS A 101 1.68 24.34 3.65
C HIS A 101 1.22 25.81 3.71
N GLN A 102 2.16 26.75 3.82
CA GLN A 102 1.85 28.19 3.85
C GLN A 102 1.16 28.66 2.57
N ALA A 103 1.59 28.16 1.40
CA ALA A 103 0.99 28.53 0.12
C ALA A 103 -0.44 27.97 0.01
N PHE A 104 -0.64 26.71 0.39
CA PHE A 104 -1.95 26.06 0.35
C PHE A 104 -2.94 26.66 1.37
N ARG A 105 -2.46 27.13 2.53
CA ARG A 105 -3.30 27.75 3.58
C ARG A 105 -3.89 29.10 3.16
N ARG A 106 -3.19 29.86 2.31
CA ARG A 106 -3.65 31.18 1.83
C ARG A 106 -4.82 31.08 0.85
N LYS A 107 -5.06 29.92 0.23
CA LYS A 107 -6.16 29.71 -0.71
C LYS A 107 -7.36 29.11 0.03
N SER A 108 -8.56 29.65 -0.23
CA SER A 108 -9.79 29.05 0.27
C SER A 108 -10.26 27.95 -0.68
N TRP A 109 -10.42 26.74 -0.17
CA TRP A 109 -10.78 25.55 -0.93
C TRP A 109 -12.28 25.24 -0.79
N ARG A 110 -12.93 24.86 -1.88
CA ARG A 110 -14.33 24.41 -1.86
C ARG A 110 -14.44 22.99 -1.34
N TYR A 111 -13.61 22.09 -1.87
CA TYR A 111 -13.45 20.73 -1.34
C TYR A 111 -11.99 20.44 -1.03
N LEU A 112 -11.77 19.80 0.11
CA LEU A 112 -10.54 19.12 0.47
C LEU A 112 -10.81 17.62 0.48
N ILE A 113 -10.25 16.91 -0.50
CA ILE A 113 -10.39 15.47 -0.67
C ILE A 113 -9.07 14.82 -0.29
N LEU A 114 -9.11 13.85 0.63
CA LEU A 114 -7.94 13.08 1.05
C LEU A 114 -8.13 11.62 0.63
N ASP A 115 -7.26 11.14 -0.26
CA ASP A 115 -7.24 9.75 -0.70
C ASP A 115 -6.27 8.90 0.14
N GLU A 116 -6.64 7.65 0.41
CA GLU A 116 -5.94 6.77 1.36
C GLU A 116 -5.72 7.48 2.72
N ALA A 117 -6.83 7.91 3.33
CA ALA A 117 -6.87 8.69 4.57
C ALA A 117 -6.24 7.99 5.79
N GLN A 118 -5.90 6.69 5.71
CA GLN A 118 -5.05 6.03 6.71
C GLN A 118 -3.68 6.72 6.86
N ASN A 119 -3.23 7.50 5.87
CA ASN A 119 -2.02 8.34 5.97
C ASN A 119 -2.13 9.47 7.00
N ILE A 120 -3.33 9.82 7.49
CA ILE A 120 -3.56 10.86 8.49
C ILE A 120 -4.12 10.31 9.81
N LYS A 121 -3.95 9.02 10.09
CA LYS A 121 -4.50 8.32 11.25
C LYS A 121 -4.03 8.81 12.63
N ASN A 122 -2.91 9.54 12.69
CA ASN A 122 -2.32 10.01 13.95
C ASN A 122 -2.55 11.51 14.12
N PHE A 123 -3.40 11.87 15.09
CA PHE A 123 -3.72 13.27 15.42
C PHE A 123 -2.51 14.06 15.92
N LYS A 124 -1.51 13.40 16.53
CA LYS A 124 -0.26 14.04 16.97
C LYS A 124 0.68 14.35 15.81
N SER A 125 0.42 13.82 14.62
CA SER A 125 1.31 14.04 13.49
C SER A 125 1.24 15.49 13.00
N GLN A 126 2.40 16.07 12.68
CA GLN A 126 2.50 17.38 12.02
C GLN A 126 1.66 17.41 10.74
N ARG A 127 1.54 16.26 10.06
CA ARG A 127 0.70 16.08 8.88
C ARG A 127 -0.75 16.42 9.15
N TRP A 128 -1.32 15.79 10.17
CA TRP A 128 -2.72 15.97 10.54
C TRP A 128 -2.99 17.42 11.00
N GLN A 129 -2.11 17.97 11.86
CA GLN A 129 -2.24 19.33 12.38
C GLN A 129 -2.18 20.40 11.28
N SER A 130 -1.28 20.24 10.30
CA SER A 130 -1.14 21.19 9.19
C SER A 130 -2.38 21.19 8.30
N LEU A 131 -2.93 20.01 8.00
CA LEU A 131 -4.12 19.85 7.16
C LEU A 131 -5.39 20.35 7.83
N LEU A 132 -5.50 20.24 9.16
CA LEU A 132 -6.66 20.72 9.92
C LEU A 132 -6.84 22.24 9.74
N ASN A 133 -5.74 22.98 9.66
CA ASN A 133 -5.70 24.44 9.56
C ASN A 133 -5.99 24.99 8.16
N PHE A 134 -6.29 24.14 7.17
CA PHE A 134 -6.60 24.59 5.82
C PHE A 134 -8.04 25.11 5.73
N ASN A 135 -8.18 26.29 5.13
CA ASN A 135 -9.48 26.90 4.86
C ASN A 135 -10.21 26.08 3.78
N SER A 136 -11.16 25.27 4.21
CA SER A 136 -11.94 24.35 3.36
C SER A 136 -13.41 24.38 3.77
N HIS A 137 -14.32 24.51 2.79
CA HIS A 137 -15.76 24.51 3.04
C HIS A 137 -16.29 23.09 3.29
N ARG A 138 -15.76 22.11 2.56
CA ARG A 138 -16.12 20.70 2.64
C ARG A 138 -14.89 19.82 2.69
N ARG A 139 -15.00 18.72 3.42
CA ARG A 139 -13.97 17.69 3.55
C ARG A 139 -14.56 16.33 3.19
N LEU A 140 -13.84 15.58 2.35
CA LEU A 140 -14.19 14.22 1.98
C LEU A 140 -12.96 13.32 2.19
N LEU A 141 -13.13 12.26 2.98
CA LEU A 141 -12.07 11.29 3.21
C LEU A 141 -12.37 10.02 2.40
N LEU A 142 -11.39 9.54 1.65
CA LEU A 142 -11.47 8.27 0.94
C LEU A 142 -10.51 7.29 1.63
N THR A 143 -11.00 6.11 1.96
CA THR A 143 -10.17 5.04 2.55
C THR A 143 -10.66 3.68 2.10
N GLY A 144 -9.76 2.74 1.85
CA GLY A 144 -10.11 1.33 1.66
C GLY A 144 -10.26 0.57 2.98
N THR A 145 -9.65 1.07 4.05
CA THR A 145 -9.48 0.38 5.33
C THR A 145 -9.69 1.39 6.46
N PRO A 146 -10.94 1.68 6.85
CA PRO A 146 -11.25 2.76 7.79
C PRO A 146 -10.74 2.52 9.22
N LEU A 147 -10.56 1.26 9.63
CA LEU A 147 -10.14 0.86 10.98
C LEU A 147 -9.01 -0.17 10.81
N GLN A 148 -7.77 0.21 11.15
CA GLN A 148 -6.62 -0.71 11.06
C GLN A 148 -6.14 -1.16 12.44
N ASN A 149 -5.91 -0.23 13.38
CA ASN A 149 -5.17 -0.59 14.62
C ASN A 149 -5.81 -0.10 15.91
N SER A 150 -6.61 0.98 15.90
CA SER A 150 -7.29 1.45 17.12
C SER A 150 -8.51 2.31 16.83
N LEU A 151 -9.47 2.32 17.76
CA LEU A 151 -10.61 3.25 17.75
C LEU A 151 -10.17 4.72 17.79
N MET A 152 -8.95 4.99 18.28
CA MET A 152 -8.38 6.34 18.31
C MET A 152 -8.05 6.85 16.91
N GLU A 153 -7.74 5.96 15.96
CA GLU A 153 -7.59 6.32 14.54
C GLU A 153 -8.94 6.85 14.00
N LEU A 154 -10.07 6.25 14.38
CA LEU A 154 -11.40 6.69 13.97
C LEU A 154 -11.73 8.09 14.50
N TRP A 155 -11.45 8.35 15.79
CA TRP A 155 -11.64 9.70 16.35
C TRP A 155 -10.84 10.74 15.59
N SER A 156 -9.58 10.44 15.24
CA SER A 156 -8.72 11.38 14.50
C SER A 156 -9.31 11.78 13.15
N LEU A 157 -9.99 10.85 12.46
CA LEU A 157 -10.65 11.09 11.18
C LEU A 157 -11.96 11.87 11.37
N MET A 158 -12.73 11.54 12.41
CA MET A 158 -14.00 12.21 12.71
C MET A 158 -13.79 13.65 13.16
N HIS A 159 -12.82 13.89 14.06
CA HIS A 159 -12.45 15.23 14.49
C HIS A 159 -11.89 16.06 13.32
N PHE A 160 -11.12 15.44 12.41
CA PHE A 160 -10.69 16.10 11.19
C PHE A 160 -11.85 16.54 10.29
N LEU A 161 -12.92 15.74 10.21
CA LEU A 161 -14.10 16.09 9.42
C LEU A 161 -14.98 17.13 10.10
N MET A 162 -15.18 17.04 11.41
CA MET A 162 -16.11 17.88 12.16
C MET A 162 -15.47 18.30 13.49
N PRO A 163 -14.57 19.30 13.48
CA PRO A 163 -13.85 19.72 14.67
C PRO A 163 -14.77 20.17 15.80
N HIS A 164 -15.87 20.85 15.45
CA HIS A 164 -16.82 21.41 16.41
C HIS A 164 -17.71 20.37 17.10
N VAL A 165 -17.96 19.22 16.48
CA VAL A 165 -18.79 18.14 17.06
C VAL A 165 -17.96 17.24 17.96
N PHE A 166 -16.70 16.98 17.58
CA PHE A 166 -15.82 16.02 18.26
C PHE A 166 -14.66 16.74 18.96
N GLN A 167 -14.93 17.66 19.88
CA GLN A 167 -13.88 18.48 20.51
C GLN A 167 -13.06 17.70 21.55
N SER A 168 -13.71 16.86 22.35
CA SER A 168 -13.09 16.17 23.47
C SER A 168 -12.56 14.78 23.08
N HIS A 169 -11.23 14.67 22.99
CA HIS A 169 -10.54 13.39 22.84
C HIS A 169 -10.77 12.48 24.05
N ARG A 170 -10.88 13.06 25.24
CA ARG A 170 -11.02 12.32 26.51
C ARG A 170 -12.38 11.65 26.63
N GLU A 171 -13.46 12.37 26.35
CA GLU A 171 -14.81 11.81 26.37
C GLU A 171 -14.97 10.66 25.37
N PHE A 172 -14.45 10.81 24.15
CA PHE A 172 -14.51 9.73 23.17
C PHE A 172 -13.73 8.49 23.62
N LYS A 173 -12.57 8.69 24.26
CA LYS A 173 -11.76 7.60 24.82
C LYS A 173 -12.52 6.87 25.93
N GLU A 174 -13.14 7.61 26.83
CA GLU A 174 -13.92 7.06 27.95
C GLU A 174 -15.19 6.34 27.46
N TRP A 175 -15.90 6.91 26.48
CA TRP A 175 -17.14 6.34 25.97
C TRP A 175 -16.94 5.12 25.07
N PHE A 176 -15.84 5.04 24.31
CA PHE A 176 -15.69 3.99 23.29
C PHE A 176 -14.39 3.20 23.40
N SER A 177 -13.25 3.82 23.68
CA SER A 177 -11.97 3.11 23.69
C SER A 177 -11.85 2.22 24.92
N ASN A 178 -12.00 2.78 26.13
CA ASN A 178 -11.74 2.05 27.38
C ASN A 178 -12.61 0.79 27.53
N PRO A 179 -13.93 0.82 27.26
CA PRO A 179 -14.78 -0.37 27.37
C PRO A 179 -14.41 -1.45 26.36
N LEU A 180 -14.07 -1.06 25.12
CA LEU A 180 -13.71 -2.01 24.06
C LEU A 180 -12.33 -2.65 24.28
N THR A 181 -11.34 -1.92 24.82
CA THR A 181 -10.06 -2.54 25.24
C THR A 181 -10.26 -3.54 26.37
N GLY A 182 -11.09 -3.22 27.38
CA GLY A 182 -11.40 -4.15 28.47
C GLY A 182 -12.08 -5.43 27.99
N MET A 183 -12.92 -5.35 26.95
CA MET A 183 -13.54 -6.52 26.32
C MET A 183 -12.54 -7.39 25.54
N ILE A 184 -11.57 -6.79 24.85
CA ILE A 184 -10.53 -7.51 24.10
C ILE A 184 -9.55 -8.21 25.06
N GLU A 185 -9.27 -7.58 26.21
CA GLU A 185 -8.40 -8.11 27.27
C GLU A 185 -9.14 -9.10 28.21
N GLY A 186 -10.42 -9.39 27.96
CA GLY A 186 -11.20 -10.38 28.71
C GLY A 186 -11.65 -9.94 30.11
N SER A 187 -11.55 -8.65 30.44
CA SER A 187 -11.90 -8.09 31.75
C SER A 187 -13.34 -7.55 31.85
N GLN A 188 -14.04 -7.39 30.72
CA GLN A 188 -15.45 -6.96 30.67
C GLN A 188 -16.26 -7.78 29.66
N GLU A 189 -17.54 -8.03 29.97
CA GLU A 189 -18.50 -8.66 29.06
C GLU A 189 -18.69 -7.84 27.77
N TYR A 190 -18.87 -8.53 26.64
CA TYR A 190 -19.10 -7.92 25.33
C TYR A 190 -20.37 -7.07 25.33
N ASN A 191 -20.21 -5.73 25.29
CA ASN A 191 -21.34 -4.81 25.30
C ASN A 191 -21.80 -4.47 23.87
N GLU A 192 -22.68 -5.31 23.33
CA GLU A 192 -23.28 -5.12 22.00
C GLU A 192 -23.99 -3.75 21.86
N GLY A 193 -24.56 -3.22 22.95
CA GLY A 193 -25.25 -1.93 22.97
C GLY A 193 -24.33 -0.75 22.66
N LEU A 194 -23.08 -0.79 23.14
CA LEU A 194 -22.06 0.23 22.86
C LEU A 194 -21.70 0.26 21.37
N VAL A 195 -21.51 -0.93 20.78
CA VAL A 195 -21.19 -1.11 19.37
C VAL A 195 -22.34 -0.60 18.49
N LYS A 196 -23.59 -0.95 18.83
CA LYS A 196 -24.79 -0.42 18.14
C LYS A 196 -24.86 1.11 18.21
N ARG A 197 -24.54 1.71 19.36
CA ARG A 197 -24.51 3.17 19.54
C ARG A 197 -23.45 3.82 18.66
N LEU A 198 -22.24 3.24 18.62
CA LEU A 198 -21.16 3.70 17.75
C LEU A 198 -21.58 3.67 16.28
N HIS A 199 -22.16 2.55 15.80
CA HIS A 199 -22.66 2.45 14.44
C HIS A 199 -23.74 3.50 14.13
N LYS A 200 -24.67 3.77 15.07
CA LYS A 200 -25.72 4.79 14.89
C LYS A 200 -25.13 6.19 14.71
N VAL A 201 -24.06 6.52 15.44
CA VAL A 201 -23.34 7.81 15.32
C VAL A 201 -22.56 7.91 14.02
N LEU A 202 -21.94 6.82 13.56
CA LEU A 202 -21.08 6.82 12.37
C LEU A 202 -21.86 6.73 11.05
N ARG A 203 -23.00 6.03 11.03
CA ARG A 203 -23.76 5.72 9.81
C ARG A 203 -24.11 6.94 8.93
N PRO A 204 -24.43 8.14 9.46
CA PRO A 204 -24.68 9.31 8.63
C PRO A 204 -23.45 9.84 7.90
N PHE A 205 -22.24 9.53 8.38
CA PHE A 205 -20.97 10.09 7.91
C PHE A 205 -20.11 9.09 7.16
N LEU A 206 -20.32 7.79 7.38
CA LEU A 206 -19.53 6.70 6.82
C LEU A 206 -20.37 5.90 5.83
N LEU A 207 -19.96 5.89 4.56
CA LEU A 207 -20.46 4.96 3.57
C LEU A 207 -19.43 3.84 3.37
N ARG A 208 -19.84 2.58 3.56
CA ARG A 208 -19.00 1.40 3.35
C ARG A 208 -19.80 0.31 2.65
N ARG A 209 -19.37 -0.05 1.44
CA ARG A 209 -19.84 -1.22 0.68
C ARG A 209 -18.71 -2.22 0.47
N ILE A 210 -19.06 -3.51 0.40
CA ILE A 210 -18.13 -4.61 0.08
C ILE A 210 -18.34 -5.09 -1.36
N LYS A 211 -17.32 -5.74 -1.95
CA LYS A 211 -17.34 -6.19 -3.36
C LYS A 211 -18.52 -7.11 -3.66
N ILE A 212 -18.81 -8.03 -2.74
CA ILE A 212 -19.90 -9.01 -2.88
C ILE A 212 -21.27 -8.31 -3.02
N ASP A 213 -21.46 -7.16 -2.36
CA ASP A 213 -22.72 -6.42 -2.40
C ASP A 213 -22.91 -5.65 -3.71
N VAL A 214 -21.81 -5.29 -4.38
CA VAL A 214 -21.82 -4.33 -5.49
C VAL A 214 -21.61 -5.00 -6.84
N GLU A 215 -20.74 -6.02 -6.91
CA GLU A 215 -20.32 -6.60 -8.18
C GLU A 215 -20.41 -8.13 -8.14
N LYS A 216 -21.60 -8.65 -8.51
CA LYS A 216 -21.88 -10.09 -8.56
C LYS A 216 -21.11 -10.82 -9.67
N GLN A 217 -20.50 -10.09 -10.61
CA GLN A 217 -19.75 -10.64 -11.74
C GLN A 217 -18.24 -10.76 -11.47
N MET A 218 -17.76 -10.39 -10.27
CA MET A 218 -16.35 -10.55 -9.94
C MET A 218 -15.96 -12.03 -9.91
N PRO A 219 -14.78 -12.39 -10.48
CA PRO A 219 -14.27 -13.74 -10.41
C PRO A 219 -13.89 -14.13 -8.98
N LYS A 220 -13.75 -15.43 -8.73
CA LYS A 220 -13.46 -15.93 -7.39
C LYS A 220 -12.00 -15.69 -7.02
N LYS A 221 -11.76 -15.57 -5.72
CA LYS A 221 -10.43 -15.40 -5.12
C LYS A 221 -10.13 -16.61 -4.24
N TYR A 222 -8.97 -17.22 -4.45
CA TYR A 222 -8.51 -18.40 -3.70
C TYR A 222 -7.17 -18.12 -3.03
N GLU A 223 -7.07 -18.40 -1.73
CA GLU A 223 -5.81 -18.28 -0.97
C GLU A 223 -5.24 -19.67 -0.69
N HIS A 224 -3.98 -19.87 -1.08
CA HIS A 224 -3.22 -21.10 -0.99
C HIS A 224 -2.01 -20.87 -0.08
N VAL A 225 -1.90 -21.65 0.99
CA VAL A 225 -0.76 -21.57 1.93
C VAL A 225 0.24 -22.66 1.57
N VAL A 226 1.43 -22.28 1.09
CA VAL A 226 2.47 -23.21 0.62
C VAL A 226 3.58 -23.30 1.65
N ARG A 227 3.55 -24.38 2.46
CA ARG A 227 4.57 -24.61 3.48
C ARG A 227 5.91 -24.98 2.85
N CYS A 228 6.94 -24.18 3.12
CA CYS A 228 8.31 -24.43 2.67
C CYS A 228 9.20 -24.89 3.85
N ARG A 229 10.08 -25.86 3.61
CA ARG A 229 11.10 -26.26 4.60
C ARG A 229 12.30 -25.31 4.55
N LEU A 230 13.02 -25.17 5.65
CA LEU A 230 14.31 -24.45 5.68
C LEU A 230 15.43 -25.34 5.10
N SER A 231 16.34 -24.75 4.33
CA SER A 231 17.55 -25.43 3.88
C SER A 231 18.49 -25.73 5.06
N LYS A 232 19.44 -26.66 4.88
CA LYS A 232 20.42 -27.00 5.94
C LYS A 232 21.17 -25.75 6.44
N ARG A 233 21.63 -24.88 5.52
CA ARG A 233 22.30 -23.62 5.86
C ARG A 233 21.36 -22.64 6.58
N GLN A 234 20.12 -22.50 6.12
CA GLN A 234 19.15 -21.62 6.78
C GLN A 234 18.86 -22.09 8.21
N ARG A 235 18.67 -23.41 8.41
CA ARG A 235 18.47 -23.98 9.73
C ARG A 235 19.68 -23.74 10.63
N PHE A 236 20.89 -24.00 10.15
CA PHE A 236 22.11 -23.72 10.89
C PHE A 236 22.21 -22.25 11.32
N LEU A 237 22.05 -21.31 10.38
CA LEU A 237 22.10 -19.86 10.69
C LEU A 237 20.98 -19.44 11.65
N TYR A 238 19.80 -20.05 11.53
CA TYR A 238 18.66 -19.78 12.42
C TYR A 238 18.97 -20.24 13.85
N ASP A 239 19.42 -21.48 14.00
CA ASP A 239 19.71 -22.08 15.30
C ASP A 239 20.91 -21.39 15.96
N ASP A 240 21.97 -21.07 15.19
CA ASP A 240 23.13 -20.32 15.68
C ASP A 240 22.73 -18.93 16.20
N PHE A 241 21.95 -18.18 15.42
CA PHE A 241 21.49 -16.85 15.84
C PHE A 241 20.60 -16.89 17.09
N MET A 242 19.79 -17.95 17.25
CA MET A 242 18.96 -18.18 18.44
C MET A 242 19.75 -18.71 19.64
N ALA A 243 20.91 -19.32 19.41
CA ALA A 243 21.80 -19.81 20.46
C ALA A 243 22.66 -18.70 21.08
N GLN A 244 22.91 -17.61 20.35
CA GLN A 244 23.69 -16.46 20.83
C GLN A 244 23.12 -15.90 22.15
N ALA A 245 23.99 -15.74 23.16
CA ALA A 245 23.62 -15.26 24.49
C ALA A 245 22.97 -13.88 24.44
N SER A 246 23.52 -12.96 23.64
CA SER A 246 22.99 -11.61 23.43
C SER A 246 21.54 -11.63 22.90
N THR A 247 21.21 -12.54 21.96
CA THR A 247 19.86 -12.70 21.44
C THR A 247 18.90 -13.18 22.54
N ARG A 248 19.32 -14.16 23.34
CA ARG A 248 18.51 -14.72 24.44
C ARG A 248 18.26 -13.69 25.54
N GLU A 249 19.28 -12.96 25.95
CA GLU A 249 19.17 -11.85 26.93
C GLU A 249 18.23 -10.76 26.41
N THR A 250 18.35 -10.41 25.13
CA THR A 250 17.49 -9.40 24.51
C THR A 250 16.02 -9.85 24.46
N LEU A 251 15.76 -11.12 24.18
CA LEU A 251 14.41 -11.70 24.24
C LEU A 251 13.88 -11.71 25.68
N ALA A 252 14.72 -12.05 26.66
CA ALA A 252 14.37 -12.06 28.09
C ALA A 252 14.09 -10.65 28.63
N SER A 253 14.77 -9.62 28.10
CA SER A 253 14.54 -8.22 28.48
C SER A 253 13.14 -7.70 28.11
N GLY A 254 12.46 -8.34 27.14
CA GLY A 254 11.10 -7.99 26.74
C GLY A 254 10.95 -6.64 26.03
N HIS A 255 12.04 -5.92 25.72
CA HIS A 255 11.95 -4.65 25.01
C HIS A 255 11.44 -4.84 23.58
N PHE A 256 10.24 -4.33 23.30
CA PHE A 256 9.54 -4.54 22.02
C PHE A 256 10.37 -4.21 20.77
N MET A 257 11.13 -3.11 20.79
CA MET A 257 11.95 -2.69 19.64
C MET A 257 13.12 -3.64 19.37
N SER A 258 13.73 -4.21 20.41
CA SER A 258 14.84 -5.14 20.25
C SER A 258 14.36 -6.51 19.78
N VAL A 259 13.20 -6.96 20.26
CA VAL A 259 12.51 -8.18 19.76
C VAL A 259 12.16 -8.04 18.28
N ILE A 260 11.65 -6.89 17.83
CA ILE A 260 11.38 -6.64 16.41
C ILE A 260 12.67 -6.79 15.58
N ASN A 261 13.79 -6.27 16.04
CA ASN A 261 15.06 -6.39 15.32
C ASN A 261 15.50 -7.86 15.17
N ILE A 262 15.33 -8.68 16.20
CA ILE A 262 15.61 -10.12 16.17
C ILE A 262 14.71 -10.81 15.13
N LEU A 263 13.40 -10.56 15.19
CA LEU A 263 12.43 -11.11 14.24
C LEU A 263 12.76 -10.69 12.79
N MET A 264 13.24 -9.46 12.59
CA MET A 264 13.69 -9.01 11.28
C MET A 264 14.91 -9.76 10.75
N GLN A 265 15.86 -10.17 11.61
CA GLN A 265 16.98 -11.01 11.19
C GLN A 265 16.52 -12.42 10.83
N LEU A 266 15.67 -13.04 11.66
CA LEU A 266 15.09 -14.36 11.36
C LEU A 266 14.32 -14.34 10.03
N ARG A 267 13.57 -13.27 9.75
CA ARG A 267 12.92 -13.08 8.44
C ARG A 267 13.92 -13.04 7.29
N LYS A 268 15.09 -12.42 7.44
CA LYS A 268 16.13 -12.43 6.39
C LYS A 268 16.62 -13.85 6.13
N VAL A 269 16.92 -14.61 7.19
CA VAL A 269 17.36 -16.01 7.08
C VAL A 269 16.31 -16.84 6.33
N CYS A 270 15.03 -16.72 6.70
CA CYS A 270 13.93 -17.43 6.05
C CYS A 270 13.73 -17.03 4.58
N ASN A 271 13.91 -15.76 4.23
CA ASN A 271 13.77 -15.26 2.87
C ASN A 271 14.93 -15.72 1.97
N HIS A 272 16.17 -15.44 2.39
CA HIS A 272 17.38 -15.87 1.70
C HIS A 272 18.61 -15.73 2.61
N PRO A 273 19.46 -16.77 2.77
CA PRO A 273 20.58 -16.76 3.73
C PRO A 273 21.59 -15.63 3.46
N ASN A 274 21.84 -15.28 2.19
CA ASN A 274 22.78 -14.19 1.86
C ASN A 274 22.28 -12.79 2.27
N LEU A 275 21.00 -12.62 2.65
CA LEU A 275 20.51 -11.36 3.20
C LEU A 275 20.95 -11.15 4.65
N PHE A 276 21.20 -12.25 5.36
CA PHE A 276 21.69 -12.26 6.74
C PHE A 276 23.22 -12.33 6.76
N ASP A 277 23.77 -13.35 6.11
CA ASP A 277 25.21 -13.62 6.05
C ASP A 277 25.62 -13.92 4.58
N PRO A 278 26.09 -12.91 3.84
CA PRO A 278 26.59 -13.10 2.49
C PRO A 278 27.76 -14.08 2.50
N ARG A 279 27.79 -15.03 1.57
CA ARG A 279 28.97 -15.90 1.46
C ARG A 279 30.18 -15.03 1.14
N PRO A 280 31.29 -15.15 1.89
CA PRO A 280 32.52 -14.50 1.50
C PRO A 280 32.91 -15.00 0.11
N ILE A 281 33.45 -14.10 -0.72
CA ILE A 281 34.05 -14.49 -1.98
C ILE A 281 35.28 -15.33 -1.61
N GLN A 282 35.17 -16.64 -1.76
CA GLN A 282 36.32 -17.52 -1.68
C GLN A 282 37.12 -17.32 -2.97
N SER A 283 38.07 -16.40 -2.95
CA SER A 283 39.12 -16.42 -3.97
C SER A 283 39.95 -17.69 -3.73
N PRO A 284 40.20 -18.52 -4.74
CA PRO A 284 41.04 -19.69 -4.57
C PRO A 284 42.40 -19.26 -4.03
N PHE A 285 42.92 -20.02 -3.06
CA PHE A 285 44.30 -19.90 -2.63
C PHE A 285 45.18 -20.24 -3.84
N ILE A 286 45.96 -19.27 -4.34
CA ILE A 286 46.73 -19.41 -5.58
C ILE A 286 47.78 -20.52 -5.37
N THR A 287 47.49 -21.67 -5.95
CA THR A 287 48.34 -22.87 -6.01
C THR A 287 48.27 -23.40 -7.45
N GLN A 288 49.18 -24.31 -7.83
CA GLN A 288 49.15 -24.88 -9.18
C GLN A 288 47.75 -25.46 -9.49
N PRO A 289 47.15 -25.15 -10.65
CA PRO A 289 45.77 -25.49 -10.93
C PRO A 289 45.60 -27.01 -11.07
N ILE A 290 44.72 -27.59 -10.27
CA ILE A 290 44.20 -28.92 -10.54
C ILE A 290 42.97 -28.75 -11.45
N VAL A 291 43.12 -29.11 -12.72
CA VAL A 291 42.05 -29.00 -13.72
C VAL A 291 41.16 -30.24 -13.61
N PHE A 292 39.93 -30.06 -13.15
CA PHE A 292 38.89 -31.07 -13.23
C PHE A 292 37.85 -30.66 -14.27
N HIS A 293 37.57 -31.55 -15.22
CA HIS A 293 36.44 -31.41 -16.13
C HIS A 293 35.24 -32.11 -15.50
N THR A 294 34.19 -31.37 -15.19
CA THR A 294 32.92 -31.94 -14.68
C THR A 294 31.76 -31.52 -15.57
N ALA A 295 30.76 -32.39 -15.69
CA ALA A 295 29.54 -32.08 -16.42
C ALA A 295 28.76 -30.96 -15.71
N SER A 296 28.16 -30.03 -16.47
CA SER A 296 27.38 -28.90 -15.92
C SER A 296 26.29 -29.34 -14.92
N LEU A 297 25.73 -30.55 -15.09
CA LEU A 297 24.74 -31.13 -14.19
C LEU A 297 25.25 -31.33 -12.75
N VAL A 298 26.55 -31.55 -12.56
CA VAL A 298 27.19 -31.76 -11.25
C VAL A 298 27.38 -30.42 -10.53
N GLN A 299 27.60 -29.34 -11.28
CA GLN A 299 27.68 -27.99 -10.73
C GLN A 299 26.31 -27.51 -10.24
N ASP A 300 25.24 -27.81 -10.98
CA ASP A 300 23.85 -27.58 -10.57
C ASP A 300 23.49 -28.34 -9.27
N ALA A 301 24.03 -29.55 -9.08
CA ALA A 301 23.81 -30.33 -7.86
C ALA A 301 24.51 -29.74 -6.62
N LEU A 302 25.58 -28.98 -6.81
CA LEU A 302 26.36 -28.34 -5.74
C LEU A 302 25.81 -26.96 -5.34
N GLU A 303 25.07 -26.29 -6.23
CA GLU A 303 24.36 -25.04 -5.92
C GLU A 303 23.05 -25.29 -5.17
N VAL A 304 23.15 -25.48 -3.85
CA VAL A 304 21.96 -25.57 -2.98
C VAL A 304 21.31 -24.19 -2.85
N SER A 305 20.42 -23.88 -3.78
CA SER A 305 19.49 -22.77 -3.67
C SER A 305 18.57 -22.94 -2.45
N PRO A 306 18.16 -21.86 -1.78
CA PRO A 306 17.19 -21.93 -0.69
C PRO A 306 15.92 -22.66 -1.13
N LEU A 307 15.41 -23.56 -0.29
CA LEU A 307 14.25 -24.40 -0.62
C LEU A 307 13.00 -23.58 -0.98
N LYS A 308 12.88 -22.35 -0.46
CA LYS A 308 11.80 -21.42 -0.82
C LYS A 308 11.88 -20.95 -2.28
N LEU A 309 13.09 -20.67 -2.80
CA LEU A 309 13.29 -20.34 -4.21
C LEU A 309 13.05 -21.56 -5.11
N GLN A 310 13.35 -22.76 -4.65
CA GLN A 310 13.03 -24.00 -5.37
C GLN A 310 11.52 -24.26 -5.47
N THR A 311 10.79 -24.03 -4.38
CA THR A 311 9.31 -24.08 -4.40
C THR A 311 8.76 -23.00 -5.33
N LEU A 312 9.30 -21.78 -5.28
CA LEU A 312 8.91 -20.70 -6.17
C LEU A 312 9.17 -21.05 -7.64
N HIS A 313 10.33 -21.65 -7.97
CA HIS A 313 10.64 -22.12 -9.33
C HIS A 313 9.59 -23.10 -9.84
N THR A 314 9.26 -24.10 -9.03
CA THR A 314 8.27 -25.12 -9.39
C THR A 314 6.89 -24.51 -9.61
N LEU A 315 6.51 -23.56 -8.76
CA LEU A 315 5.25 -22.82 -8.90
C LEU A 315 5.23 -21.95 -10.16
N LEU A 316 6.28 -21.15 -10.40
CA LEU A 316 6.38 -20.28 -11.57
C LEU A 316 6.39 -21.08 -12.87
N ARG A 317 7.03 -22.25 -12.92
CA ARG A 317 6.96 -23.15 -14.07
C ARG A 317 5.53 -23.60 -14.34
N LYS A 318 4.80 -24.09 -13.33
CA LYS A 318 3.39 -24.49 -13.46
C LYS A 318 2.50 -23.35 -13.92
N LEU A 319 2.70 -22.15 -13.37
CA LEU A 319 1.92 -20.96 -13.74
C LEU A 319 2.22 -20.50 -15.17
N LYS A 320 3.49 -20.56 -15.61
CA LYS A 320 3.89 -20.23 -16.98
C LYS A 320 3.29 -21.21 -17.99
N THR A 321 3.30 -22.51 -17.69
CA THR A 321 2.65 -23.52 -18.55
C THR A 321 1.13 -23.35 -18.60
N GLY A 322 0.51 -22.86 -17.52
CA GLY A 322 -0.92 -22.52 -17.47
C GLY A 322 -1.29 -21.17 -18.10
N GLY A 323 -0.31 -20.43 -18.65
CA GLY A 323 -0.56 -19.11 -19.26
C GLY A 323 -1.02 -18.06 -18.25
N HIS A 324 -0.62 -18.19 -16.98
CA HIS A 324 -0.90 -17.22 -15.92
C HIS A 324 0.19 -16.14 -15.86
N ARG A 325 -0.15 -14.97 -15.34
CA ARG A 325 0.79 -13.86 -15.10
C ARG A 325 0.84 -13.51 -13.62
N VAL A 326 2.05 -13.29 -13.11
CA VAL A 326 2.31 -13.35 -11.67
C VAL A 326 2.81 -12.02 -11.12
N LEU A 327 2.21 -11.56 -10.03
CA LEU A 327 2.75 -10.49 -9.18
C LEU A 327 3.49 -11.11 -8.00
N ILE A 328 4.74 -10.75 -7.78
CA ILE A 328 5.53 -11.23 -6.63
C ILE A 328 5.80 -10.06 -5.70
N PHE A 329 5.26 -10.12 -4.48
CA PHE A 329 5.46 -9.10 -3.45
C PHE A 329 6.50 -9.53 -2.43
N THR A 330 7.39 -8.60 -2.07
CA THR A 330 8.35 -8.75 -0.98
C THR A 330 8.47 -7.46 -0.17
N GLN A 331 8.74 -7.55 1.12
CA GLN A 331 8.98 -6.42 2.01
C GLN A 331 10.41 -5.89 1.86
N MET A 332 11.37 -6.77 1.60
CA MET A 332 12.79 -6.43 1.56
C MET A 332 13.22 -6.07 0.15
N THR A 333 13.69 -4.84 -0.06
CA THR A 333 14.20 -4.40 -1.38
C THR A 333 15.40 -5.21 -1.84
N ARG A 334 16.30 -5.59 -0.93
CA ARG A 334 17.43 -6.49 -1.26
C ARG A 334 17.00 -7.87 -1.76
N MET A 335 15.82 -8.34 -1.36
CA MET A 335 15.27 -9.60 -1.88
C MET A 335 14.80 -9.44 -3.34
N LEU A 336 14.41 -8.23 -3.77
CA LEU A 336 14.11 -7.97 -5.18
C LEU A 336 15.36 -8.20 -6.04
N ASP A 337 16.54 -7.77 -5.60
CA ASP A 337 17.80 -7.98 -6.33
C ASP A 337 18.08 -9.49 -6.52
N VAL A 338 17.85 -10.29 -5.48
CA VAL A 338 17.97 -11.76 -5.54
C VAL A 338 16.93 -12.37 -6.49
N LEU A 339 15.67 -11.89 -6.44
CA LEU A 339 14.61 -12.34 -7.34
C LEU A 339 14.90 -11.97 -8.79
N GLU A 340 15.51 -10.82 -9.06
CA GLU A 340 15.95 -10.44 -10.41
C GLU A 340 16.98 -11.40 -10.96
N GLN A 341 18.03 -11.70 -10.18
CA GLN A 341 19.04 -12.67 -10.59
C GLN A 341 18.42 -14.06 -10.84
N PHE A 342 17.53 -14.50 -9.95
CA PHE A 342 16.80 -15.76 -10.08
C PHE A 342 15.91 -15.82 -11.33
N LEU A 343 15.14 -14.77 -11.62
CA LEU A 343 14.28 -14.71 -12.80
C LEU A 343 15.08 -14.63 -14.10
N ASN A 344 16.21 -13.91 -14.10
CA ASN A 344 17.14 -13.86 -15.23
C ASN A 344 17.77 -15.24 -15.49
N TYR A 345 18.25 -15.90 -14.45
CA TYR A 345 18.83 -17.25 -14.54
C TYR A 345 17.85 -18.26 -15.14
N HIS A 346 16.56 -18.17 -14.79
CA HIS A 346 15.52 -19.04 -15.34
C HIS A 346 14.88 -18.52 -16.65
N GLY A 347 15.35 -17.41 -17.22
CA GLY A 347 14.88 -16.90 -18.51
C GLY A 347 13.43 -16.40 -18.50
N HIS A 348 12.97 -15.79 -17.40
CA HIS A 348 11.65 -15.16 -17.33
C HIS A 348 11.73 -13.68 -17.71
N ILE A 349 10.78 -13.21 -18.53
CA ILE A 349 10.61 -11.77 -18.81
C ILE A 349 9.84 -11.16 -17.63
N TYR A 350 10.42 -10.14 -16.99
CA TYR A 350 9.82 -9.50 -15.83
C TYR A 350 9.97 -7.98 -15.83
N LEU A 351 9.21 -7.32 -14.96
CA LEU A 351 9.39 -5.91 -14.58
C LEU A 351 9.62 -5.79 -13.07
N ARG A 352 10.32 -4.74 -12.65
CA ARG A 352 10.60 -4.43 -11.24
C ARG A 352 10.03 -3.07 -10.85
N LEU A 353 9.40 -2.99 -9.68
CA LEU A 353 8.95 -1.74 -9.07
C LEU A 353 9.29 -1.69 -7.58
N ASP A 354 10.05 -0.68 -7.18
CA ASP A 354 10.36 -0.44 -5.78
C ASP A 354 10.29 1.06 -5.40
N GLY A 355 10.74 1.38 -4.19
CA GLY A 355 10.70 2.73 -3.67
C GLY A 355 11.63 3.71 -4.41
N SER A 356 12.65 3.20 -5.10
CA SER A 356 13.63 4.00 -5.85
C SER A 356 13.12 4.43 -7.23
N THR A 357 12.16 3.69 -7.80
CA THR A 357 11.57 3.99 -9.10
C THR A 357 10.89 5.36 -9.09
N ARG A 358 11.23 6.23 -10.05
CA ARG A 358 10.63 7.57 -10.21
C ARG A 358 9.15 7.48 -10.55
N VAL A 359 8.36 8.46 -10.10
CA VAL A 359 6.90 8.46 -10.24
C VAL A 359 6.44 8.34 -11.70
N GLU A 360 7.10 9.04 -12.61
CA GLU A 360 6.81 9.01 -14.05
C GLU A 360 7.05 7.62 -14.66
N GLN A 361 8.14 6.95 -14.26
CA GLN A 361 8.47 5.60 -14.73
C GLN A 361 7.52 4.54 -14.20
N ARG A 362 6.98 4.72 -12.99
CA ARG A 362 6.04 3.77 -12.39
C ARG A 362 4.85 3.55 -13.30
N GLN A 363 4.23 4.62 -13.79
CA GLN A 363 3.06 4.54 -14.68
C GLN A 363 3.37 3.79 -15.98
N ALA A 364 4.49 4.15 -16.62
CA ALA A 364 4.91 3.50 -17.87
C ALA A 364 5.15 1.99 -17.71
N LEU A 365 5.74 1.55 -16.59
CA LEU A 365 5.94 0.13 -16.29
C LEU A 365 4.61 -0.62 -16.15
N MET A 366 3.60 0.02 -15.56
CA MET A 366 2.28 -0.58 -15.33
C MET A 366 1.49 -0.72 -16.62
N GLU A 367 1.47 0.33 -17.44
CA GLU A 367 0.87 0.29 -18.77
C GLU A 367 1.53 -0.77 -19.63
N ARG A 368 2.87 -0.84 -19.59
CA ARG A 368 3.63 -1.87 -20.29
C ARG A 368 3.26 -3.29 -19.81
N PHE A 369 3.13 -3.51 -18.50
CA PHE A 369 2.71 -4.81 -17.97
C PHE A 369 1.28 -5.20 -18.40
N ASN A 370 0.35 -4.25 -18.37
CA ASN A 370 -1.04 -4.49 -18.75
C ASN A 370 -1.18 -4.72 -20.26
N ALA A 371 -0.41 -4.00 -21.09
CA ALA A 371 -0.45 -4.10 -22.55
C ALA A 371 0.34 -5.29 -23.12
N ASP A 372 1.56 -5.54 -22.63
CA ASP A 372 2.44 -6.58 -23.17
C ASP A 372 2.23 -7.92 -22.47
N ARG A 373 1.54 -8.85 -23.15
CA ARG A 373 1.27 -10.21 -22.64
C ARG A 373 2.51 -11.09 -22.54
N ARG A 374 3.64 -10.71 -23.15
CA ARG A 374 4.90 -11.48 -23.08
C ARG A 374 5.58 -11.36 -21.72
N ILE A 375 5.25 -10.32 -20.95
CA ILE A 375 5.80 -10.11 -19.61
C ILE A 375 5.10 -11.05 -18.64
N PHE A 376 5.87 -11.97 -18.08
CA PHE A 376 5.34 -13.05 -17.24
C PHE A 376 5.23 -12.65 -15.77
N CYS A 377 6.28 -12.02 -15.23
CA CYS A 377 6.36 -11.64 -13.81
C CYS A 377 6.42 -10.12 -13.63
N PHE A 378 5.82 -9.62 -12.56
CA PHE A 378 6.09 -8.28 -12.03
C PHE A 378 6.51 -8.42 -10.57
N ILE A 379 7.76 -8.06 -10.26
CA ILE A 379 8.26 -8.06 -8.87
C ILE A 379 8.08 -6.67 -8.26
N LEU A 380 7.46 -6.62 -7.08
CA LEU A 380 7.11 -5.36 -6.41
C LEU A 380 7.50 -5.40 -4.93
N SER A 381 7.91 -4.25 -4.39
CA SER A 381 7.91 -4.11 -2.93
C SER A 381 6.48 -3.90 -2.42
N THR A 382 6.06 -4.58 -1.35
CA THR A 382 4.67 -4.52 -0.85
C THR A 382 4.22 -3.09 -0.55
N ARG A 383 5.11 -2.26 0.00
CA ARG A 383 4.82 -0.84 0.29
C ARG A 383 4.67 0.03 -0.96
N SER A 384 5.44 -0.25 -2.03
CA SER A 384 5.42 0.58 -3.25
C SER A 384 4.38 0.09 -4.25
N GLY A 385 4.17 -1.22 -4.34
CA GLY A 385 3.18 -1.86 -5.21
C GLY A 385 1.78 -1.96 -4.60
N GLY A 386 1.65 -1.94 -3.26
CA GLY A 386 0.35 -1.94 -2.59
C GLY A 386 -0.42 -0.63 -2.75
N VAL A 387 0.28 0.51 -2.93
CA VAL A 387 -0.38 1.81 -3.01
C VAL A 387 -0.55 2.23 -4.46
N GLY A 388 -1.78 2.09 -4.96
CA GLY A 388 -2.33 3.09 -5.84
C GLY A 388 -2.41 2.83 -7.35
N VAL A 389 -2.33 1.58 -7.77
CA VAL A 389 -2.14 1.21 -9.18
C VAL A 389 -3.13 0.13 -9.59
N ASN A 390 -3.46 0.01 -10.88
CA ASN A 390 -4.27 -1.08 -11.45
C ASN A 390 -3.36 -2.07 -12.18
N LEU A 391 -3.35 -3.33 -11.73
CA LEU A 391 -2.56 -4.42 -12.32
C LEU A 391 -3.48 -5.58 -12.74
N THR A 392 -4.50 -5.26 -13.54
CA THR A 392 -5.51 -6.23 -14.02
C THR A 392 -4.94 -7.25 -15.00
N GLY A 393 -3.72 -7.02 -15.51
CA GLY A 393 -3.05 -7.98 -16.37
C GLY A 393 -2.66 -9.29 -15.67
N ALA A 394 -2.39 -9.26 -14.37
CA ALA A 394 -2.07 -10.46 -13.61
C ALA A 394 -3.35 -11.15 -13.12
N ASP A 395 -3.27 -12.46 -12.91
CA ASP A 395 -4.31 -13.29 -12.31
C ASP A 395 -3.76 -14.07 -11.09
N THR A 396 -2.45 -14.07 -10.89
CA THR A 396 -1.81 -14.74 -9.75
C THR A 396 -1.00 -13.76 -8.91
N VAL A 397 -1.11 -13.87 -7.58
CA VAL A 397 -0.34 -13.08 -6.61
C VAL A 397 0.46 -14.01 -5.71
N VAL A 398 1.75 -13.76 -5.55
CA VAL A 398 2.65 -14.50 -4.67
C VAL A 398 3.21 -13.54 -3.62
N PHE A 399 2.93 -13.81 -2.34
CA PHE A 399 3.59 -13.12 -1.24
C PHE A 399 4.84 -13.89 -0.86
N TYR A 400 6.01 -13.38 -1.25
CA TYR A 400 7.27 -13.99 -0.84
C TYR A 400 7.47 -13.82 0.67
N ASP A 401 7.07 -12.69 1.25
CA ASP A 401 6.95 -12.54 2.69
C ASP A 401 5.78 -11.62 3.07
N SER A 402 5.31 -11.80 4.31
CA SER A 402 4.06 -11.19 4.79
C SER A 402 4.31 -9.88 5.52
N ASP A 403 3.46 -8.87 5.35
CA ASP A 403 3.52 -7.70 6.23
C ASP A 403 3.03 -8.06 7.64
N TRP A 404 3.51 -7.33 8.66
CA TRP A 404 2.93 -7.41 9.99
C TRP A 404 1.50 -6.85 10.03
N ASN A 405 1.19 -5.92 9.11
CA ASN A 405 -0.14 -5.37 8.93
C ASN A 405 -0.88 -6.09 7.79
N PRO A 406 -1.88 -6.96 8.08
CA PRO A 406 -2.58 -7.75 7.06
C PRO A 406 -3.32 -6.88 6.03
N THR A 407 -3.66 -5.64 6.38
CA THR A 407 -4.32 -4.72 5.46
C THR A 407 -3.44 -4.29 4.30
N MET A 408 -2.11 -4.28 4.48
CA MET A 408 -1.16 -3.98 3.39
C MET A 408 -1.16 -5.09 2.35
N ASP A 409 -1.17 -6.34 2.79
CA ASP A 409 -1.23 -7.50 1.89
C ASP A 409 -2.59 -7.57 1.19
N ALA A 410 -3.70 -7.33 1.89
CA ALA A 410 -5.03 -7.25 1.30
C ALA A 410 -5.11 -6.15 0.22
N GLN A 411 -4.56 -4.97 0.52
CA GLN A 411 -4.48 -3.86 -0.43
C GLN A 411 -3.64 -4.21 -1.68
N ALA A 412 -2.59 -5.02 -1.54
CA ALA A 412 -1.80 -5.53 -2.67
C ALA A 412 -2.58 -6.58 -3.50
N GLN A 413 -3.32 -7.48 -2.85
CA GLN A 413 -4.20 -8.46 -3.53
C GLN A 413 -5.28 -7.75 -4.37
N ASP A 414 -5.88 -6.70 -3.82
CA ASP A 414 -6.93 -5.89 -4.45
C ASP A 414 -6.44 -5.05 -5.65
N ARG A 415 -5.14 -5.10 -5.99
CA ARG A 415 -4.59 -4.52 -7.22
C ARG A 415 -4.82 -5.41 -8.44
N CYS A 416 -4.87 -6.72 -8.21
CA CYS A 416 -5.16 -7.75 -9.20
C CYS A 416 -6.66 -8.11 -9.19
N HIS A 417 -7.23 -8.29 -7.99
CA HIS A 417 -8.66 -8.60 -7.81
C HIS A 417 -9.51 -7.33 -7.79
N ARG A 418 -9.83 -6.80 -8.97
CA ARG A 418 -10.58 -5.54 -9.16
C ARG A 418 -11.47 -5.60 -10.41
N ILE A 419 -12.42 -4.67 -10.52
CA ILE A 419 -13.24 -4.46 -11.72
C ILE A 419 -12.35 -4.42 -12.97
N GLY A 420 -12.70 -5.24 -13.96
CA GLY A 420 -11.92 -5.47 -15.18
C GLY A 420 -11.08 -6.76 -15.15
N GLN A 421 -10.99 -7.45 -14.01
CA GLN A 421 -10.45 -8.80 -13.93
C GLN A 421 -11.46 -9.81 -14.50
N THR A 422 -10.99 -10.71 -15.36
CA THR A 422 -11.83 -11.73 -16.01
C THR A 422 -11.50 -13.15 -15.57
N ARG A 423 -10.34 -13.38 -14.94
CA ARG A 423 -9.91 -14.69 -14.45
C ARG A 423 -9.98 -14.75 -12.93
N ASP A 424 -10.19 -15.97 -12.41
CA ASP A 424 -10.07 -16.25 -10.99
C ASP A 424 -8.68 -15.89 -10.48
N VAL A 425 -8.64 -15.26 -9.31
CA VAL A 425 -7.41 -14.75 -8.72
C VAL A 425 -6.87 -15.75 -7.70
N HIS A 426 -5.68 -16.27 -7.97
CA HIS A 426 -4.99 -17.21 -7.08
C HIS A 426 -3.91 -16.49 -6.28
N ILE A 427 -3.96 -16.62 -4.95
CA ILE A 427 -3.01 -16.01 -4.03
C ILE A 427 -2.22 -17.11 -3.35
N TYR A 428 -0.90 -17.04 -3.44
CA TYR A 428 0.03 -17.97 -2.81
C TYR A 428 0.80 -17.25 -1.70
N ARG A 429 0.90 -17.89 -0.53
CA ARG A 429 1.63 -17.37 0.63
C ARG A 429 2.63 -18.39 1.16
#